data_AF-A0A7S1SQP7-F1
#
_entry.id   AF-A0A7S1SQP7-F1
#
_cell.length_a   1.000
_cell.length_b   1.000
_cell.length_c   1.000
_cell.angle_alpha   90.00
_cell.angle_beta   90.00
_cell.angle_gamma   90.00
#
_symmetry.space_group_name_H-M   'P 1'
#
loop_
_entity.id
_entity.type
_entity.pdbx_description
1 polymer ?
#
loop_
_entity_poly.entity_id
_entity_poly.type
_entity_poly.pdbx_seq_one_letter_code
_entity_poly.pdbx_strand_id
1 'polypeptide(L)'
;RVLTNRVVPPLLGELRTDALSGVVVPLVTAIVKRQSKADFLSITLPALQPIMSSATGETLMHLLRGSDAMVAHMPRATVDATIIPLITRAFDSGIAAVQEEALKK
;
A
#
# COMPACT_ATOMS: atom_id res chain seq x y z
N ARG A 1 1.47 -2.78 21.96
CA ARG A 1 1.33 -1.33 22.21
C ARG A 1 2.63 -0.54 21.97
N VAL A 2 3.80 -0.98 22.48
CA VAL A 2 5.09 -0.30 22.17
C VAL A 2 5.54 -0.50 20.72
N LEU A 3 5.36 -1.70 20.16
CA LEU A 3 5.73 -2.04 18.78
C LEU A 3 5.00 -1.17 17.72
N THR A 4 3.71 -0.92 17.92
CA THR A 4 2.87 -0.17 16.95
C THR A 4 3.16 1.32 16.94
N ASN A 5 3.43 1.94 18.09
CA ASN A 5 3.55 3.40 18.20
C ASN A 5 4.99 3.93 18.15
N ARG A 6 6.01 3.09 18.37
CA ARG A 6 7.42 3.55 18.34
C ARG A 6 8.27 2.98 17.22
N VAL A 7 7.86 1.86 16.63
CA VAL A 7 8.71 1.14 15.65
C VAL A 7 8.17 1.31 14.22
N VAL A 8 6.85 1.47 14.06
CA VAL A 8 6.22 1.71 12.75
C VAL A 8 6.65 3.06 12.12
N PRO A 9 6.68 4.20 12.84
CA PRO A 9 7.09 5.47 12.24
C PRO A 9 8.55 5.49 11.70
N PRO A 10 9.59 5.00 12.41
CA PRO A 10 10.94 4.96 11.85
C PRO A 10 11.07 3.95 10.70
N LEU A 11 10.35 2.81 10.73
CA LEU A 11 10.33 1.87 9.60
C LEU A 11 9.69 2.47 8.34
N LEU A 12 8.64 3.30 8.49
CA LEU A 12 8.05 4.09 7.40
C LEU A 12 8.97 5.22 6.92
N GLY A 13 9.88 5.70 7.78
CA GLY A 13 10.93 6.64 7.41
C GLY A 13 12.04 5.99 6.57
N GLU A 14 12.46 4.78 6.94
CA GLU A 14 13.48 4.01 6.20
C GLU A 14 12.95 3.52 4.83
N LEU A 15 11.64 3.33 4.69
CA LEU A 15 10.93 3.04 3.43
C LEU A 15 11.09 4.09 2.33
N ARG A 16 11.55 5.31 2.65
CA ARG A 16 11.88 6.35 1.64
C ARG A 16 13.19 6.07 0.90
N THR A 17 13.97 5.09 1.34
CA THR A 17 15.27 4.77 0.73
C THR A 17 15.09 3.62 -0.25
N ASP A 18 15.50 3.83 -1.49
CA ASP A 18 15.25 3.05 -2.71
C ASP A 18 15.77 1.59 -2.73
N ALA A 19 16.14 1.02 -1.57
CA ALA A 19 16.85 -0.26 -1.46
C ALA A 19 16.05 -1.37 -0.72
N LEU A 20 14.81 -1.12 -0.28
CA LEU A 20 14.05 -2.05 0.57
C LEU A 20 12.59 -2.31 0.12
N SER A 21 12.21 -1.89 -1.09
CA SER A 21 10.83 -1.96 -1.60
C SER A 21 10.29 -3.39 -1.79
N GLY A 22 11.15 -4.38 -2.01
CA GLY A 22 10.75 -5.78 -2.23
C GLY A 22 10.42 -6.57 -0.95
N VAL A 23 11.05 -6.25 0.19
CA VAL A 23 10.91 -7.03 1.44
C VAL A 23 9.93 -6.41 2.43
N VAL A 24 9.75 -5.08 2.40
CA VAL A 24 8.98 -4.36 3.42
C VAL A 24 7.48 -4.29 3.09
N VAL A 25 7.07 -4.33 1.82
CA VAL A 25 5.64 -4.32 1.44
C VAL A 25 4.86 -5.54 1.96
N PRO A 26 5.38 -6.78 1.89
CA PRO A 26 4.75 -7.94 2.53
C PRO A 26 4.61 -7.79 4.05
N LEU A 27 5.62 -7.18 4.72
CA LEU A 27 5.61 -6.90 6.16
C LEU A 27 4.57 -5.84 6.54
N VAL A 28 4.45 -4.75 5.76
CA VAL A 28 3.39 -3.75 5.95
C VAL A 28 2.02 -4.38 5.71
N THR A 29 1.86 -5.22 4.69
CA THR A 29 0.62 -5.96 4.43
C THR A 29 0.25 -6.90 5.59
N ALA A 30 1.23 -7.56 6.21
CA ALA A 30 1.04 -8.41 7.38
C ALA A 30 0.66 -7.62 8.64
N ILE A 31 1.19 -6.40 8.79
CA ILE A 31 0.85 -5.49 9.89
C ILE A 31 -0.56 -4.92 9.69
N VAL A 32 -0.91 -4.53 8.45
CA VAL A 32 -2.26 -4.05 8.08
C VAL A 32 -3.33 -5.10 8.44
N LYS A 33 -3.08 -6.38 8.17
CA LYS A 33 -4.00 -7.48 8.55
C LYS A 33 -4.23 -7.63 10.05
N ARG A 34 -3.31 -7.13 10.90
CA ARG A 34 -3.41 -7.21 12.37
C ARG A 34 -3.79 -5.87 13.02
N GLN A 35 -3.99 -4.82 12.23
CA GLN A 35 -4.23 -3.47 12.70
C GLN A 35 -5.72 -3.14 12.78
N SER A 36 -6.11 -2.30 13.74
CA SER A 36 -7.49 -1.79 13.81
C SER A 36 -7.78 -0.85 12.64
N LYS A 37 -9.05 -0.74 12.23
CA LYS A 37 -9.46 0.19 11.15
C LYS A 37 -9.06 1.64 11.47
N ALA A 38 -9.16 2.05 12.74
CA ALA A 38 -8.80 3.39 13.18
C ALA A 38 -7.30 3.67 13.06
N ASP A 39 -6.45 2.74 13.49
CA ASP A 39 -4.99 2.90 13.41
C ASP A 39 -4.51 2.82 11.95
N PHE A 40 -5.16 2.00 11.12
CA PHE A 40 -4.84 1.93 9.70
C PHE A 40 -5.08 3.26 9.00
N LEU A 41 -6.26 3.88 9.20
CA LEU A 41 -6.61 5.15 8.57
C LEU A 41 -5.79 6.33 9.10
N SER A 42 -5.42 6.34 10.38
CA SER A 42 -4.72 7.46 11.01
C SER A 42 -3.20 7.41 10.88
N ILE A 43 -2.60 6.21 10.78
CA ILE A 43 -1.15 6.03 10.81
C ILE A 43 -0.64 5.43 9.50
N THR A 44 -1.20 4.29 9.10
CA THR A 44 -0.62 3.47 8.02
C THR A 44 -0.96 4.01 6.64
N LEU A 45 -2.22 4.40 6.42
CA LEU A 45 -2.66 4.94 5.13
C LEU A 45 -1.94 6.24 4.75
N PRO A 46 -1.82 7.25 5.64
CA PRO A 46 -1.08 8.48 5.31
C PRO A 46 0.40 8.22 4.97
N ALA A 47 1.00 7.20 5.58
CA ALA A 47 2.38 6.82 5.29
C ALA A 47 2.54 6.00 4.00
N LEU A 48 1.52 5.22 3.63
CA LEU A 48 1.47 4.50 2.36
C LEU A 48 1.13 5.41 1.18
N GLN A 49 0.39 6.50 1.40
CA GLN A 49 -0.13 7.36 0.33
C GLN A 49 0.95 7.95 -0.59
N PRO A 50 2.12 8.40 -0.12
CA PRO A 50 3.24 8.79 -0.98
C PRO A 50 3.75 7.63 -1.85
N ILE A 51 3.90 6.44 -1.25
CA ILE A 51 4.36 5.24 -1.94
C ILE A 51 3.34 4.85 -3.03
N MET A 52 2.05 4.86 -2.70
CA MET A 52 0.98 4.59 -3.66
C MET A 52 0.91 5.63 -4.79
N SER A 53 1.41 6.85 -4.56
CA SER A 53 1.43 7.91 -5.57
C SER A 53 2.62 7.81 -6.54
N SER A 54 3.74 7.21 -6.12
CA SER A 54 4.94 7.06 -6.94
C SER A 54 5.28 5.61 -7.31
N ALA A 55 4.47 4.64 -6.89
CA ALA A 55 4.75 3.22 -7.12
C ALA A 55 4.75 2.86 -8.61
N THR A 56 5.77 2.13 -9.03
CA THR A 56 5.93 1.53 -10.36
C THR A 56 6.41 0.09 -10.22
N GLY A 57 6.39 -0.67 -11.32
CA GLY A 57 6.96 -2.02 -11.39
C GLY A 57 6.51 -2.95 -10.27
N GLU A 58 7.49 -3.50 -9.54
CA GLU A 58 7.25 -4.48 -8.49
C GLU A 58 6.51 -3.90 -7.27
N THR A 59 6.77 -2.64 -6.91
CA THR A 59 6.05 -1.99 -5.78
C THR A 59 4.57 -1.82 -6.12
N LEU A 60 4.26 -1.41 -7.36
CA LEU A 60 2.88 -1.28 -7.83
C LEU A 60 2.17 -2.64 -7.84
N MET A 61 2.84 -3.69 -8.30
CA MET A 61 2.33 -5.07 -8.25
C MET A 61 1.97 -5.51 -6.82
N HIS A 62 2.85 -5.26 -5.85
CA HIS A 62 2.59 -5.64 -4.46
C HIS A 62 1.42 -4.86 -3.85
N LEU A 63 1.28 -3.57 -4.18
CA LEU A 63 0.15 -2.76 -3.72
C LEU A 63 -1.18 -3.24 -4.31
N LEU A 64 -1.22 -3.61 -5.60
CA LEU A 64 -2.42 -4.20 -6.22
C LEU A 64 -2.79 -5.53 -5.56
N ARG A 65 -1.81 -6.41 -5.31
CA ARG A 65 -2.09 -7.69 -4.61
C ARG A 65 -2.60 -7.48 -3.19
N GLY A 66 -2.12 -6.42 -2.52
CA GLY A 66 -2.54 -6.04 -1.17
C GLY A 66 -3.84 -5.22 -1.11
N SER A 67 -4.36 -4.73 -2.23
CA SER A 67 -5.45 -3.74 -2.24
C SER A 67 -6.73 -4.24 -1.60
N ASP A 68 -7.08 -5.52 -1.79
CA ASP A 68 -8.34 -6.08 -1.27
C ASP A 68 -8.34 -6.10 0.26
N ALA A 69 -7.19 -6.38 0.86
CA ALA A 69 -7.01 -6.28 2.30
C ALA A 69 -7.14 -4.82 2.76
N MET A 70 -6.56 -3.87 2.03
CA MET A 70 -6.66 -2.44 2.35
C MET A 70 -8.10 -1.91 2.25
N VAL A 71 -8.85 -2.31 1.23
CA VAL A 71 -10.26 -1.95 1.02
C VAL A 71 -11.11 -2.34 2.22
N ALA A 72 -10.88 -3.52 2.83
CA ALA A 72 -11.62 -3.97 4.00
C ALA A 72 -11.48 -3.04 5.23
N HIS A 73 -10.41 -2.23 5.27
CA HIS A 73 -10.13 -1.28 6.34
C HIS A 73 -10.48 0.19 5.98
N MET A 74 -11.01 0.45 4.79
CA MET A 74 -11.30 1.81 4.30
C MET A 74 -12.79 2.08 4.11
N PRO A 75 -13.26 3.30 4.37
CA PRO A 75 -14.54 3.79 3.85
C PRO A 75 -14.49 3.91 2.32
N ARG A 76 -15.64 3.79 1.66
CA ARG A 76 -15.74 3.82 0.19
C ARG A 76 -15.11 5.08 -0.43
N ALA A 77 -15.35 6.25 0.15
CA ALA A 77 -14.76 7.50 -0.34
C ALA A 77 -13.22 7.48 -0.32
N THR A 78 -12.61 6.81 0.67
CA THR A 78 -11.16 6.66 0.77
C THR A 78 -10.62 5.64 -0.23
N VAL A 79 -11.38 4.57 -0.49
CA VAL A 79 -11.07 3.59 -1.54
C VAL A 79 -11.03 4.28 -2.90
N ASP A 80 -12.04 5.08 -3.22
CA ASP A 80 -12.14 5.77 -4.51
C ASP A 80 -10.95 6.74 -4.70
N ALA A 81 -10.55 7.44 -3.64
CA ALA A 81 -9.41 8.37 -3.67
C ALA A 81 -8.03 7.69 -3.70
N THR A 82 -7.93 6.41 -3.34
CA THR A 82 -6.64 5.72 -3.14
C THR A 82 -6.41 4.59 -4.14
N ILE A 83 -7.39 3.71 -4.29
CA ILE A 83 -7.29 2.49 -5.09
C ILE A 83 -7.54 2.77 -6.57
N ILE A 84 -8.49 3.63 -6.92
CA ILE A 84 -8.75 3.95 -8.34
C ILE A 84 -7.51 4.54 -9.01
N PRO A 85 -6.82 5.56 -8.44
CA PRO A 85 -5.59 6.08 -9.05
C PRO A 85 -4.47 5.03 -9.16
N LEU A 86 -4.42 4.08 -8.22
CA LEU A 86 -3.46 2.99 -8.24
C LEU A 86 -3.73 2.03 -9.42
N ILE A 87 -5.00 1.67 -9.64
CA ILE A 87 -5.44 0.83 -10.77
C ILE A 87 -5.20 1.56 -12.10
N THR A 88 -5.56 2.84 -12.21
CA THR A 88 -5.29 3.64 -13.42
C THR A 88 -3.80 3.64 -13.76
N ARG A 89 -2.93 3.86 -12.76
CA ARG A 89 -1.47 3.79 -12.96
C ARG A 89 -1.00 2.40 -13.39
N ALA A 90 -1.64 1.34 -12.89
CA ALA A 90 -1.32 -0.02 -13.27
C ALA A 90 -1.68 -0.32 -14.74
N PHE A 91 -2.79 0.22 -15.23
CA PHE A 91 -3.14 0.19 -16.65
C PHE A 91 -2.15 0.96 -17.51
N ASP A 92 -1.73 2.14 -17.04
CA ASP A 92 -0.72 2.95 -17.72
C ASP A 92 0.70 2.36 -17.61
N SER A 93 0.88 1.29 -16.84
CA SER A 93 2.19 0.64 -16.74
C SER A 93 2.52 -0.07 -18.04
N GLY A 94 3.75 0.10 -18.55
CA GLY A 94 4.25 -0.65 -19.70
C GLY A 94 4.54 -2.13 -19.42
N ILE A 95 4.05 -2.69 -18.30
CA ILE A 95 4.36 -4.04 -17.83
C ILE A 95 3.08 -4.87 -17.87
N ALA A 96 3.00 -5.80 -18.82
CA ALA A 96 1.80 -6.62 -19.05
C ALA A 96 1.28 -7.33 -17.78
N ALA A 97 2.17 -7.89 -16.97
CA ALA A 97 1.77 -8.56 -15.73
C ALA A 97 1.06 -7.62 -14.74
N VAL A 98 1.48 -6.35 -14.65
CA VAL A 98 0.87 -5.35 -13.76
C VAL A 98 -0.52 -4.94 -14.27
N GLN A 99 -0.67 -4.80 -15.59
CA GLN A 99 -1.97 -4.55 -16.23
C GLN A 99 -2.94 -5.73 -16.02
N GLU A 100 -2.47 -6.97 -16.16
CA GLU A 100 -3.27 -8.17 -15.88
C GLU A 100 -3.74 -8.23 -14.42
N GLU A 101 -2.90 -7.84 -13.47
CA GLU A 101 -3.29 -7.77 -12.07
C GLU A 101 -4.33 -6.67 -11.82
N ALA A 102 -4.23 -5.54 -12.53
CA ALA A 102 -5.22 -4.46 -12.47
C ALA A 102 -6.59 -4.90 -12.99
N LEU A 103 -6.66 -5.73 -14.03
CA LEU A 103 -7.91 -6.27 -14.58
C LEU A 103 -8.68 -7.18 -13.61
N LYS A 104 -8.02 -7.70 -12.58
CA LYS A 104 -8.65 -8.57 -11.56
C LYS A 104 -9.34 -7.78 -10.45
N LYS A 105 -9.21 -6.46 -10.43
CA LYS A 105 -9.75 -5.56 -9.40
C LYS A 105 -11.05 -4.92 -9.85
#